data_AF-A0A399YVS8-F1
#
_entry.id   AF-A0A399YVS8-F1
#
_cell.length_a   1.000
_cell.length_b   1.000
_cell.length_c   1.000
_cell.angle_alpha   90.00
_cell.angle_beta   90.00
_cell.angle_gamma   90.00
#
_symmetry.space_group_name_H-M   'P 1'
#
loop_
_entity.id
_entity.type
_entity.pdbx_description
1 polymer ?
#
loop_
_entity_poly.entity_id
_entity_poly.type
_entity_poly.pdbx_seq_one_letter_code
_entity_poly.pdbx_strand_id
1 'polypeptide(L)'
;MNEFQATAVIVALFALRCIVPIALMFAIGYGMKRLVRHWENEETTRSRESIPLVVVAGAPTQPASAKIPCWVLNNCDEQTRRACPAFASPSLACWVVRLRAEGQTPAKCAGCSLYTGSPSFAAGD
;
A
#
# COMPACT_ATOMS: atom_id res chain seq x y z
N MET A 1 40.29 21.57 -46.37
CA MET A 1 39.60 21.34 -45.09
C MET A 1 40.28 20.14 -44.46
N ASN A 2 40.96 20.32 -43.33
CA ASN A 2 41.87 19.28 -42.79
C ASN A 2 41.05 18.10 -42.26
N GLU A 3 41.48 16.87 -42.53
CA GLU A 3 40.78 15.64 -42.11
C GLU A 3 40.54 15.61 -40.59
N PHE A 4 41.49 16.14 -39.80
CA PHE A 4 41.35 16.34 -38.36
C PHE A 4 40.12 17.14 -37.96
N GLN A 5 39.77 18.17 -38.74
CA GLN A 5 38.60 19.00 -38.48
C GLN A 5 37.31 18.22 -38.75
N ALA A 6 37.29 17.36 -39.78
CA ALA A 6 36.15 16.50 -40.07
C ALA A 6 35.94 15.44 -38.98
N THR A 7 37.02 14.77 -38.54
CA THR A 7 36.96 13.77 -37.46
C THR A 7 36.52 14.41 -36.14
N ALA A 8 37.05 15.59 -35.80
CA ALA A 8 36.68 16.31 -34.59
C ALA A 8 35.18 16.67 -34.56
N VAL A 9 34.61 17.11 -35.69
CA VAL A 9 33.19 17.46 -35.79
C VAL A 9 32.30 16.22 -35.61
N ILE A 10 32.67 15.09 -36.22
CA ILE A 10 31.90 13.83 -36.09
C ILE A 10 31.91 13.34 -34.64
N VAL A 11 33.09 13.33 -33.99
CA VAL A 11 33.22 12.92 -32.59
C VAL A 11 32.45 13.87 -31.66
N ALA A 12 32.52 15.18 -31.90
CA ALA A 12 31.78 16.17 -31.10
C ALA A 12 30.26 15.98 -31.23
N LEU A 13 29.75 15.74 -32.43
CA LEU A 13 28.32 15.49 -32.66
C LEU A 13 27.86 14.17 -32.02
N PHE A 14 28.71 13.14 -32.05
CA PHE A 14 28.42 11.87 -31.40
C PHE A 14 28.40 12.00 -29.87
N ALA A 15 29.40 12.67 -29.29
CA ALA A 15 29.43 12.97 -27.86
C ALA A 15 28.21 13.79 -27.44
N LEU A 16 27.83 14.82 -28.21
CA LEU A 16 26.63 15.61 -27.96
C LEU A 16 25.36 14.74 -27.97
N ARG A 17 25.23 13.85 -28.95
CA ARG A 17 24.12 12.88 -29.06
C ARG A 17 24.08 11.87 -27.90
N CYS A 18 25.20 11.57 -27.25
CA CYS A 18 25.25 10.69 -26.07
C CYS A 18 25.01 11.45 -24.76
N ILE A 19 25.51 12.68 -24.64
CA ILE A 19 25.36 13.49 -23.42
C ILE A 19 23.92 13.96 -23.25
N VAL A 20 23.25 14.36 -24.34
CA VAL A 20 21.84 14.80 -24.30
C VAL A 20 20.89 13.76 -23.67
N PRO A 21 20.85 12.48 -24.09
CA PRO A 21 19.97 11.48 -23.49
C PRO A 21 20.35 11.14 -22.05
N ILE A 22 21.64 11.14 -21.71
CA ILE A 22 22.08 10.93 -20.33
C ILE A 22 21.60 12.09 -19.44
N ALA A 23 21.82 13.33 -19.86
CA ALA A 23 21.37 14.51 -19.14
C ALA A 23 19.84 14.53 -18.97
N LEU A 24 19.09 14.11 -20.00
CA LEU A 24 17.64 13.97 -19.94
C LEU A 24 17.22 12.97 -18.86
N MET A 25 17.84 11.79 -18.80
CA MET A 25 17.55 10.77 -17.78
C MET A 25 17.83 11.30 -16.36
N PHE A 26 18.97 11.97 -16.18
CA PHE A 26 19.29 12.61 -14.89
C PHE A 26 18.30 13.71 -14.54
N ALA A 27 17.87 14.54 -15.49
CA ALA A 27 16.90 15.60 -15.26
C ALA A 27 15.54 15.04 -14.82
N ILE A 28 15.07 13.96 -15.45
CA ILE A 28 13.82 13.28 -15.07
C ILE A 28 13.94 12.70 -13.66
N GLY A 29 15.01 11.96 -13.37
CA GLY A 29 15.24 11.41 -12.04
C GLY A 29 15.38 12.48 -10.96
N TYR A 30 16.01 13.60 -11.28
CA TYR A 30 16.11 14.76 -10.38
C TYR A 30 14.75 15.44 -10.16
N GLY A 31 13.93 15.55 -11.21
CA GLY A 31 12.56 16.05 -11.13
C GLY A 31 11.70 15.23 -10.17
N MET A 32 11.77 13.89 -10.27
CA MET A 32 11.08 13.00 -9.34
C MET A 32 11.55 13.18 -7.89
N LYS A 33 12.88 13.22 -7.65
CA LYS A 33 13.43 13.47 -6.30
C LYS A 33 13.01 14.83 -5.73
N ARG A 34 12.91 15.85 -6.57
CA ARG A 34 12.48 17.19 -6.17
C ARG A 34 11.02 17.20 -5.70
N LEU A 35 10.14 16.49 -6.41
CA LEU A 35 8.74 16.35 -6.03
C LEU A 35 8.61 15.60 -4.69
N VAL A 36 9.30 14.47 -4.53
CA VAL A 36 9.27 13.69 -3.28
C VAL A 36 9.70 14.53 -2.08
N ARG A 37 10.79 15.30 -2.19
CA ARG A 37 11.26 16.19 -1.12
C ARG A 37 10.23 17.25 -0.70
N HIS A 38 9.33 17.64 -1.61
CA HIS A 38 8.28 18.62 -1.27
C HIS A 38 7.29 18.01 -0.27
N TRP A 39 6.87 16.77 -0.50
CA TRP A 39 5.94 16.04 0.35
C TRP A 39 6.57 15.58 1.67
N GLU A 40 7.86 15.21 1.67
CA GLU A 40 8.60 14.80 2.88
C GLU A 40 8.72 15.94 3.93
N ASN A 41 8.74 17.19 3.47
CA ASN A 41 8.71 18.36 4.35
C ASN A 41 7.34 18.56 5.02
N GLU A 42 6.25 18.19 4.33
CA GLU A 42 4.89 18.22 4.89
C GLU A 42 4.65 17.05 5.86
N GLU A 43 5.26 15.90 5.57
CA GLU A 43 5.28 14.75 6.46
C GLU A 43 6.16 14.97 7.69
N THR A 44 7.20 15.79 7.69
CA THR A 44 7.98 16.01 8.94
C THR A 44 7.13 16.67 10.05
N THR A 45 6.07 17.39 9.67
CA THR A 45 5.14 18.03 10.63
C THR A 45 3.97 17.09 10.98
N ARG A 46 3.66 16.09 10.15
CA ARG A 46 2.57 15.10 10.39
C ARG A 46 3.06 13.70 10.86
N SER A 47 4.28 13.31 10.53
CA SER A 47 4.96 12.07 10.92
C SER A 47 5.68 12.17 12.27
N ARG A 48 5.82 13.40 12.83
CA ARG A 48 6.12 13.55 14.26
C ARG A 48 4.88 13.39 15.15
N GLU A 49 3.69 13.25 14.57
CA GLU A 49 2.52 12.66 15.22
C GLU A 49 2.41 11.19 14.82
N SER A 50 3.38 10.42 15.31
CA SER A 50 3.28 8.98 15.58
C SER A 50 2.45 8.14 14.61
N ILE A 51 3.08 7.71 13.51
CA ILE A 51 2.92 6.30 13.14
C ILE A 51 4.09 5.58 13.81
N PRO A 52 3.90 4.97 15.00
CA PRO A 52 4.87 4.01 15.47
C PRO A 52 4.85 2.88 14.43
N LEU A 53 5.90 2.84 13.61
CA LEU A 53 6.27 1.64 12.88
C LEU A 53 6.70 0.62 13.94
N VAL A 54 5.71 0.06 14.63
CA VAL A 54 5.86 -1.25 15.21
C VAL A 54 6.14 -2.14 14.02
N VAL A 55 7.37 -2.62 13.91
CA VAL A 55 7.73 -3.80 13.13
C VAL A 55 6.99 -4.96 13.79
N VAL A 56 5.69 -5.05 13.52
CA VAL A 56 4.87 -6.24 13.69
C VAL A 56 4.44 -6.58 12.28
N ALA A 57 4.97 -7.71 11.80
CA ALA A 57 4.40 -8.42 10.67
C ALA A 57 2.87 -8.47 10.86
N GLY A 58 2.13 -7.83 9.94
CA GLY A 58 0.66 -7.89 9.94
C GLY A 58 -0.05 -6.60 10.36
N ALA A 59 0.02 -5.55 9.53
CA ALA A 59 -1.11 -4.63 9.41
C ALA A 59 -2.03 -5.15 8.30
N PRO A 60 -3.33 -5.38 8.56
CA PRO A 60 -4.24 -5.92 7.57
C PRO A 60 -4.53 -4.82 6.54
N THR A 61 -3.94 -4.95 5.36
CA THR A 61 -4.49 -4.35 4.15
C THR A 61 -5.92 -4.85 4.05
N GLN A 62 -6.88 -4.02 4.44
CA GLN A 62 -8.30 -4.34 4.25
C GLN A 62 -8.47 -4.62 2.76
N PRO A 63 -8.84 -5.85 2.35
CA PRO A 63 -9.17 -6.08 0.96
C PRO A 63 -10.33 -5.14 0.63
N ALA A 64 -10.31 -4.55 -0.56
CA ALA A 64 -11.36 -3.67 -1.09
C ALA A 64 -12.79 -4.28 -1.09
N SER A 65 -12.95 -5.50 -0.57
CA SER A 65 -14.21 -6.14 -0.18
C SER A 65 -14.81 -5.61 1.13
N ALA A 66 -14.14 -4.72 1.86
CA ALA A 66 -14.64 -4.07 3.09
C ALA A 66 -15.84 -3.12 2.89
N LYS A 67 -16.50 -3.14 1.73
CA LYS A 67 -17.76 -2.40 1.52
C LYS A 67 -19.00 -3.19 1.94
N ILE A 68 -18.93 -4.52 1.98
CA ILE A 68 -20.10 -5.35 2.29
C ILE A 68 -19.91 -5.94 3.69
N PRO A 69 -20.71 -5.50 4.68
CA PRO A 69 -20.59 -6.02 6.04
C PRO A 69 -21.05 -7.48 6.12
N CYS A 70 -20.49 -8.23 7.07
CA CYS A 70 -20.69 -9.68 7.16
C CYS A 70 -22.15 -10.11 7.35
N TRP A 71 -22.99 -9.25 7.94
CA TRP A 71 -24.41 -9.53 8.14
C TRP A 71 -25.22 -9.45 6.86
N VAL A 72 -24.78 -8.67 5.86
CA VAL A 72 -25.37 -8.63 4.52
C VAL A 72 -24.97 -9.88 3.76
N LEU A 73 -23.72 -10.31 3.86
CA LEU A 73 -23.22 -11.52 3.19
C LEU A 73 -23.84 -12.81 3.74
N ASN A 74 -23.97 -12.94 5.06
CA ASN A 74 -24.52 -14.13 5.71
C ASN A 74 -26.04 -14.05 5.95
N ASN A 75 -26.70 -13.00 5.43
CA ASN A 75 -28.13 -12.74 5.59
C ASN A 75 -28.63 -12.93 7.05
N CYS A 76 -27.92 -12.34 8.02
CA CYS A 76 -28.26 -12.52 9.43
C CYS A 76 -29.53 -11.74 9.81
N ASP A 77 -30.40 -12.31 10.64
CA ASP A 77 -31.57 -11.63 11.22
C ASP A 77 -31.20 -10.50 12.19
N GLU A 78 -32.13 -9.56 12.41
CA GLU A 78 -31.94 -8.37 13.25
C GLU A 78 -31.54 -8.71 14.70
N GLN A 79 -32.08 -9.80 15.25
CA GLN A 79 -31.74 -10.27 16.60
C GLN A 79 -30.27 -10.70 16.69
N THR A 80 -29.78 -11.40 15.66
CA THR A 80 -28.38 -11.83 15.55
C THR A 80 -27.44 -10.66 15.27
N ARG A 81 -27.90 -9.63 14.53
CA ARG A 81 -27.14 -8.39 14.28
C ARG A 81 -26.88 -7.62 15.56
N ARG A 82 -27.91 -7.43 16.40
CA ARG A 82 -27.78 -6.70 17.67
C ARG A 82 -26.88 -7.40 18.69
N ALA A 83 -26.88 -8.74 18.67
CA ALA A 83 -26.00 -9.54 19.53
C ALA A 83 -24.55 -9.62 19.00
N CYS A 84 -24.30 -9.22 17.75
CA CYS A 84 -22.99 -9.36 17.13
C CYS A 84 -22.11 -8.13 17.42
N PRO A 85 -20.93 -8.29 18.04
CA PRO A 85 -20.06 -7.16 18.34
C PRO A 85 -19.55 -6.48 17.05
N ALA A 86 -19.47 -7.22 15.93
CA ALA A 86 -19.09 -6.66 14.62
C ALA A 86 -20.08 -5.62 14.08
N PHE A 87 -21.34 -5.62 14.52
CA PHE A 87 -22.32 -4.61 14.11
C PHE A 87 -22.04 -3.25 14.74
N ALA A 88 -21.52 -3.22 15.97
CA ALA A 88 -21.17 -1.99 16.67
C ALA A 88 -19.93 -1.28 16.09
N SER A 89 -19.18 -1.94 15.20
CA SER A 89 -17.92 -1.41 14.65
C SER A 89 -17.85 -1.66 13.14
N PRO A 90 -18.61 -0.89 12.32
CA PRO A 90 -18.64 -1.09 10.86
C PRO A 90 -17.30 -0.77 10.18
N SER A 91 -16.39 -0.08 10.86
CA SER A 91 -15.04 0.25 10.39
C SER A 91 -14.03 -0.91 10.52
N LEU A 92 -14.36 -1.95 11.27
CA LEU A 92 -13.48 -3.09 11.54
C LEU A 92 -14.05 -4.36 10.91
N ALA A 93 -13.16 -5.23 10.42
CA ALA A 93 -13.58 -6.53 9.91
C ALA A 93 -14.19 -7.37 11.03
N CYS A 94 -15.24 -8.14 10.71
CA CYS A 94 -16.02 -8.88 11.70
C CYS A 94 -15.20 -9.85 12.55
N TRP A 95 -14.17 -10.46 11.96
CA TRP A 95 -13.27 -11.38 12.65
C TRP A 95 -12.37 -10.65 13.67
N VAL A 96 -11.94 -9.41 13.41
CA VAL A 96 -11.12 -8.60 14.33
C VAL A 96 -11.92 -8.26 15.57
N VAL A 97 -13.17 -7.86 15.39
CA VAL A 97 -14.06 -7.49 16.49
C VAL A 97 -14.42 -8.70 17.34
N ARG A 98 -14.69 -9.85 16.71
CA ARG A 98 -14.94 -11.10 17.42
C ARG A 98 -13.69 -11.63 18.13
N LEU A 99 -12.51 -11.52 17.52
CA LEU A 99 -11.25 -11.87 18.19
C LEU A 99 -11.01 -11.01 19.44
N ARG A 100 -11.33 -9.71 19.39
CA ARG A 100 -11.24 -8.82 20.56
C ARG A 100 -12.27 -9.13 21.64
N ALA A 101 -13.48 -9.55 21.26
CA ALA A 101 -14.57 -9.83 22.20
C ALA A 101 -14.49 -11.24 22.82
N GLU A 102 -14.14 -12.24 22.02
CA GLU A 102 -14.15 -13.67 22.40
C GLU A 102 -12.73 -14.18 22.73
N GLY A 103 -11.67 -13.42 22.41
CA GLY A 103 -10.26 -13.82 22.62
C GLY A 103 -9.76 -14.90 21.65
N GLN A 104 -10.65 -15.51 20.86
CA GLN A 104 -10.34 -16.54 19.90
C GLN A 104 -11.17 -16.35 18.62
N THR A 105 -10.62 -16.73 17.47
CA THR A 105 -11.37 -16.75 16.22
C THR A 105 -12.30 -17.97 16.21
N PRO A 106 -13.63 -17.78 16.19
CA PRO A 106 -14.57 -18.89 16.20
C PRO A 106 -14.51 -19.66 14.88
N ALA A 107 -14.68 -20.98 14.92
CA ALA A 107 -14.54 -21.86 13.75
C ALA A 107 -15.41 -21.46 12.54
N LYS A 108 -16.55 -20.80 12.79
CA LYS A 108 -17.43 -20.24 11.75
C LYS A 108 -16.75 -19.15 10.89
N CYS A 109 -15.72 -18.50 11.40
CA CYS A 109 -14.94 -17.51 10.65
C CYS A 109 -13.92 -18.16 9.71
N ALA A 110 -13.45 -19.38 9.98
CA ALA A 110 -12.42 -20.05 9.18
C ALA A 110 -12.88 -20.32 7.73
N GLY A 111 -14.18 -20.55 7.51
CA GLY A 111 -14.76 -20.75 6.17
C GLY A 111 -15.34 -19.49 5.52
N CYS A 112 -15.24 -18.32 6.15
CA CYS A 112 -15.84 -17.10 5.62
C CYS A 112 -14.92 -16.44 4.57
N SER A 113 -15.46 -16.07 3.41
CA SER A 113 -14.71 -15.37 2.35
C SER A 113 -14.09 -14.04 2.79
N LEU A 114 -14.65 -13.40 3.82
CA LEU A 114 -14.08 -12.20 4.45
C LEU A 114 -12.81 -12.49 5.27
N TYR A 115 -12.64 -13.73 5.73
CA TYR A 115 -11.49 -14.20 6.50
C TYR A 115 -10.42 -14.80 5.56
N THR A 116 -10.80 -15.67 4.62
CA THR A 116 -9.87 -16.24 3.62
C THR A 116 -9.34 -15.22 2.62
N GLY A 117 -10.04 -14.09 2.42
CA GLY A 117 -9.53 -12.96 1.64
C GLY A 117 -8.48 -12.11 2.36
N SER A 118 -8.09 -12.44 3.60
CA SER A 118 -7.04 -11.74 4.33
C SER A 118 -5.69 -12.48 4.21
N PRO A 119 -4.64 -11.84 3.65
CA PRO A 119 -3.37 -12.51 3.34
C PRO A 119 -2.56 -12.93 4.58
N SER A 120 -2.97 -12.53 5.79
CA SER A 120 -2.26 -12.80 7.04
C SER A 120 -2.50 -14.20 7.63
N PHE A 121 -3.45 -14.98 7.11
CA PHE A 121 -3.72 -16.36 7.59
C PHE A 121 -3.36 -17.45 6.56
N ALA A 122 -2.82 -17.09 5.39
CA ALA A 122 -2.47 -18.04 4.33
C ALA A 122 -1.01 -18.54 4.39
N ALA A 123 -0.26 -18.23 5.45
CA ALA A 123 1.11 -18.70 5.67
C ALA A 123 1.16 -19.52 6.96
N GLY A 124 0.78 -20.79 6.87
CA GLY A 124 0.79 -21.71 7.99
C GLY A 124 0.34 -23.11 7.58
N ASP A 125 0.94 -23.64 6.51
CA ASP A 125 1.07 -25.08 6.28
C ASP A 125 2.56 -25.45 6.44
#